data_AF-A0A1A3Q601-F1
#
_entry.id   AF-A0A1A3Q601-F1
#
_cell.length_a   1.000
_cell.length_b   1.000
_cell.length_c   1.000
_cell.angle_alpha   90.00
_cell.angle_beta   90.00
_cell.angle_gamma   90.00
#
_symmetry.space_group_name_H-M   'P 1'
#
loop_
_entity.id
_entity.type
_entity.pdbx_description
1 polymer ?
#
loop_
_entity_poly.entity_id
_entity_poly.type
_entity_poly.pdbx_seq_one_letter_code
_entity_poly.pdbx_strand_id
1 'polypeptide(L)'
;MSDEPGETIEPPPLPAFLLDPWPMIAIGALAWLVAAVIVFLTPTLATWRPLTLAGLAVGVLGTSIFLLQRSAARRGARGAQTGLIPTKPTSQEV
;
A
#
# COMPACT_ATOMS: atom_id res chain seq x y z
N MET A 1 -43.67 7.04 4.35
CA MET A 1 -42.76 6.42 3.38
C MET A 1 -41.92 5.46 4.18
N SER A 2 -42.25 4.18 4.12
CA SER A 2 -41.56 3.14 4.88
C SER A 2 -40.22 2.86 4.20
N ASP A 3 -39.12 2.98 4.94
CA ASP A 3 -37.82 2.52 4.48
C ASP A 3 -37.85 0.98 4.46
N GLU A 4 -38.04 0.39 3.28
CA GLU A 4 -37.72 -1.03 3.08
C GLU A 4 -36.22 -1.21 3.30
N PRO A 5 -35.78 -2.13 4.18
CA PRO A 5 -34.36 -2.43 4.32
C PRO A 5 -33.90 -3.05 3.01
N GLY A 6 -33.26 -2.24 2.16
CA GLY A 6 -32.67 -2.70 0.91
C GLY A 6 -31.69 -3.83 1.21
N GLU A 7 -31.97 -5.01 0.64
CA GLU A 7 -31.10 -6.19 0.65
C GLU A 7 -29.65 -5.75 0.39
N THR A 8 -28.80 -5.79 1.42
CA THR A 8 -27.39 -5.43 1.28
C THR A 8 -26.70 -6.54 0.51
N ILE A 9 -26.52 -6.36 -0.80
CA ILE A 9 -25.73 -7.28 -1.63
C ILE A 9 -24.29 -7.29 -1.08
N GLU A 10 -23.90 -8.41 -0.47
CA GLU A 10 -22.54 -8.61 -0.01
C GLU A 10 -21.64 -8.84 -1.24
N PRO A 11 -20.66 -7.96 -1.51
CA PRO A 11 -19.78 -8.14 -2.65
C PRO A 11 -18.94 -9.42 -2.46
N PRO A 12 -18.68 -10.17 -3.55
CA PRO A 12 -17.89 -11.39 -3.46
C PRO A 12 -16.50 -11.08 -2.89
N PRO A 13 -15.96 -11.94 -2.02
CA PRO A 13 -14.68 -11.69 -1.37
C PRO A 13 -13.59 -11.59 -2.42
N LEU A 14 -12.91 -10.44 -2.47
CA LEU A 14 -11.78 -10.25 -3.37
C LEU A 14 -10.62 -11.18 -2.97
N PRO A 15 -9.89 -11.75 -3.94
CA PRO A 15 -8.71 -12.58 -3.67
C PRO A 15 -7.71 -11.87 -2.78
N ALA A 16 -7.27 -12.53 -1.69
CA ALA A 16 -6.37 -11.92 -0.69
C ALA A 16 -5.09 -11.33 -1.30
N PHE A 17 -4.55 -11.93 -2.36
CA PHE A 17 -3.34 -11.44 -3.02
C PHE A 17 -3.51 -10.07 -3.71
N LEU A 18 -4.74 -9.68 -4.06
CA LEU A 18 -5.05 -8.36 -4.63
C LEU A 18 -5.16 -7.29 -3.54
N LEU A 19 -5.43 -7.69 -2.30
CA LEU A 19 -5.49 -6.79 -1.15
C LEU A 19 -4.12 -6.61 -0.50
N ASP A 20 -3.23 -7.58 -0.66
CA ASP A 20 -1.86 -7.49 -0.16
C ASP A 20 -1.01 -6.63 -1.12
N PRO A 21 -0.40 -5.53 -0.67
CA PRO A 21 0.49 -4.72 -1.52
C PRO A 21 1.85 -5.39 -1.79
N TRP A 22 2.20 -6.42 -1.01
CA TRP A 22 3.51 -7.07 -1.04
C TRP A 22 3.86 -7.76 -2.36
N PRO A 23 2.96 -8.56 -2.99
CA PRO A 23 3.22 -9.20 -4.28
C PRO A 23 3.55 -8.18 -5.38
N MET A 24 2.83 -7.06 -5.45
CA MET A 24 3.07 -6.03 -6.46
C MET A 24 4.46 -5.39 -6.31
N ILE A 25 4.85 -5.03 -5.07
CA ILE A 25 6.17 -4.46 -4.79
C ILE A 25 7.28 -5.46 -5.17
N ALA A 26 7.10 -6.74 -4.81
CA ALA A 26 8.07 -7.79 -5.12
C ALA A 26 8.23 -8.00 -6.64
N ILE A 27 7.13 -8.03 -7.39
CA ILE A 27 7.16 -8.16 -8.85
C ILE A 27 7.90 -6.99 -9.49
N GLY A 28 7.59 -5.75 -9.08
CA GLY A 28 8.25 -4.56 -9.62
C GLY A 28 9.75 -4.52 -9.32
N ALA A 29 10.14 -4.83 -8.08
CA ALA A 29 11.56 -4.89 -7.68
C ALA A 29 12.31 -5.98 -8.45
N LEU A 30 11.72 -7.17 -8.58
CA LEU A 30 12.31 -8.28 -9.33
C LEU A 30 12.45 -7.95 -10.81
N ALA A 31 11.44 -7.32 -11.42
CA ALA A 31 11.50 -6.90 -12.81
C ALA A 31 12.66 -5.94 -13.09
N TRP A 32 12.86 -4.93 -12.23
CA TRP A 32 14.00 -4.01 -12.37
C TRP A 32 15.35 -4.68 -12.13
N LEU A 33 15.44 -5.60 -11.17
CA LEU A 33 16.65 -6.38 -10.94
C LEU A 33 17.01 -7.23 -12.16
N VAL A 34 16.03 -7.95 -12.72
CA VAL A 34 16.22 -8.77 -13.93
C VAL A 34 16.62 -7.90 -15.12
N ALA A 35 15.96 -6.76 -15.32
CA ALA A 35 16.32 -5.81 -16.38
C ALA A 35 17.77 -5.31 -16.23
N ALA A 36 18.19 -4.96 -15.02
CA ALA A 36 19.58 -4.57 -14.75
C ALA A 36 20.55 -5.71 -15.08
N VAL A 37 20.27 -6.94 -14.65
CA VAL A 37 21.11 -8.11 -14.98
C VAL A 37 21.24 -8.28 -16.50
N ILE A 38 20.13 -8.26 -17.25
CA ILE A 38 20.14 -8.41 -18.71
C ILE A 38 20.98 -7.32 -19.38
N VAL A 39 20.81 -6.05 -18.97
CA VAL A 39 21.50 -4.90 -19.55
C VAL A 39 23.00 -4.90 -19.24
N PHE A 40 23.42 -5.39 -18.08
CA PHE A 40 24.84 -5.52 -17.74
C PHE A 40 25.52 -6.68 -18.47
N LEU A 41 24.79 -7.77 -18.73
CA LEU A 41 25.29 -8.91 -19.50
C LEU A 41 25.31 -8.68 -21.02
N THR A 42 24.61 -7.67 -21.52
CA THR A 42 24.44 -7.44 -22.96
C THR A 42 25.10 -6.12 -23.39
N PRO A 43 26.29 -6.16 -24.04
CA PRO A 43 27.04 -4.95 -24.41
C PRO A 43 26.25 -3.99 -25.31
N THR A 44 25.40 -4.52 -26.20
CA THR A 44 24.55 -3.71 -27.09
C THR A 44 23.49 -2.89 -26.36
N LEU A 45 23.17 -3.24 -25.10
CA LEU A 45 22.23 -2.51 -24.26
C LEU A 45 22.93 -1.55 -23.30
N ALA A 46 24.25 -1.31 -23.40
CA ALA A 46 24.99 -0.50 -22.43
C ALA A 46 24.40 0.92 -22.23
N THR A 47 23.83 1.52 -23.27
CA THR A 47 23.13 2.82 -23.20
C THR A 47 21.92 2.82 -22.27
N TRP A 48 21.31 1.66 -22.01
CA TRP A 48 20.15 1.51 -21.13
C TRP A 48 20.52 1.32 -19.65
N ARG A 49 21.82 1.17 -19.31
CA ARG A 49 22.28 0.97 -17.92
C ARG A 49 21.76 2.06 -16.98
N PRO A 50 21.85 3.37 -17.30
CA PRO A 50 21.35 4.41 -16.41
C PRO A 50 19.85 4.25 -16.11
N LEU A 51 19.05 3.84 -17.11
CA LEU A 51 17.62 3.61 -16.92
C LEU A 51 17.36 2.43 -15.98
N THR A 52 18.03 1.30 -16.19
CA THR A 52 17.88 0.13 -15.30
C THR A 52 18.33 0.40 -13.88
N LEU A 53 19.39 1.21 -13.70
CA LEU A 53 19.84 1.62 -12.37
C LEU A 53 18.87 2.61 -11.72
N ALA A 54 18.32 3.56 -12.47
CA ALA A 54 17.32 4.49 -11.96
C ALA A 54 16.08 3.74 -11.49
N GLY A 55 15.58 2.78 -12.29
CA GLY A 55 14.44 1.95 -11.90
C GLY A 55 14.72 1.07 -10.67
N LEU A 56 15.91 0.46 -10.58
CA LEU A 56 16.34 -0.30 -9.40
C LEU A 56 16.43 0.60 -8.16
N ALA A 57 17.01 1.80 -8.28
CA ALA A 57 17.11 2.76 -7.19
C ALA A 57 15.73 3.23 -6.72
N VAL A 58 14.82 3.54 -7.66
CA VAL A 58 13.42 3.87 -7.36
C VAL A 58 12.71 2.72 -6.66
N GLY A 59 12.92 1.47 -7.11
CA GLY A 59 12.36 0.28 -6.47
C GLY A 59 12.85 0.09 -5.04
N VAL A 60 14.16 0.26 -4.79
CA VAL A 60 14.76 0.22 -3.45
C VAL A 60 14.20 1.34 -2.56
N LEU A 61 14.11 2.56 -3.08
CA LEU A 61 13.59 3.71 -2.36
C LEU A 61 12.12 3.51 -1.97
N GLY A 62 11.26 3.17 -2.93
CA GLY A 62 9.83 2.92 -2.70
C GLY A 62 9.59 1.78 -1.71
N THR A 63 10.32 0.67 -1.85
CA THR A 63 10.23 -0.47 -0.91
C THR A 63 10.68 -0.06 0.49
N SER A 64 11.76 0.71 0.62
CA SER A 64 12.24 1.20 1.91
C SER A 64 11.21 2.10 2.60
N ILE A 65 10.63 3.05 1.87
CA ILE A 65 9.55 3.91 2.38
C ILE A 65 8.36 3.06 2.86
N PHE A 66 7.91 2.10 2.05
CA PHE A 66 6.81 1.21 2.40
C PHE A 66 7.11 0.41 3.69
N LEU A 67 8.32 -0.12 3.84
CA LEU A 67 8.72 -0.85 5.05
C LEU A 67 8.76 0.06 6.29
N LEU A 68 9.23 1.29 6.14
CA LEU A 68 9.21 2.29 7.22
C LEU A 68 7.78 2.64 7.61
N GLN A 69 6.90 2.87 6.63
CA GLN A 69 5.47 3.10 6.84
C GLN A 69 4.80 1.92 7.54
N ARG A 70 5.00 0.68 7.05
CA ARG A 70 4.47 -0.54 7.67
C ARG A 70 5.00 -0.73 9.09
N SER A 71 6.27 -0.42 9.32
CA SER A 71 6.86 -0.45 10.65
C SER A 71 6.25 0.61 11.58
N ALA A 72 6.03 1.84 11.11
CA ALA A 72 5.36 2.90 11.86
C ALA A 72 3.89 2.55 12.18
N ALA A 73 3.16 1.98 11.23
CA ALA A 73 1.79 1.51 11.42
C ALA A 73 1.72 0.38 12.46
N ARG A 74 2.62 -0.59 12.40
CA ARG A 74 2.73 -1.68 13.40
C ARG A 74 3.11 -1.17 14.79
N ARG A 75 3.95 -0.14 14.86
CA ARG A 75 4.30 0.55 16.12
C ARG A 75 3.14 1.36 16.69
N GLY A 76 2.01 1.44 15.99
CA GLY A 76 0.83 2.14 16.48
C GLY A 76 1.10 3.64 16.61
N ALA A 77 1.79 4.25 15.64
CA ALA A 77 1.80 5.71 15.46
C ALA A 77 0.38 6.19 15.07
N ARG A 78 -0.54 6.01 16.01
CA ARG A 78 -1.91 6.47 16.09
C ARG A 78 -1.84 7.95 16.45
N GLY A 79 -1.27 8.76 15.56
CA GLY A 79 -1.33 10.21 15.72
C GLY A 79 -2.79 10.62 15.80
N ALA A 80 -3.23 10.99 17.01
CA ALA A 80 -4.42 11.76 17.38
C ALA A 80 -5.64 11.66 16.42
N GLN A 81 -6.75 11.03 16.78
CA GLN A 81 -7.65 11.45 17.86
C GLN A 81 -8.35 10.25 18.48
N THR A 82 -8.07 9.98 19.76
CA THR A 82 -8.97 9.21 20.60
C THR A 82 -10.11 10.13 21.03
N GLY A 83 -11.24 10.06 20.33
CA GLY A 83 -12.55 10.51 20.80
C GLY A 83 -12.70 12.00 21.12
N LEU A 84 -13.14 12.79 20.14
CA LEU A 84 -14.13 13.82 20.46
C LEU A 84 -15.43 13.07 20.80
N ILE A 85 -15.59 12.66 22.06
CA ILE A 85 -16.86 12.18 22.57
C ILE A 85 -17.80 13.40 22.54
N PRO A 86 -18.90 13.40 21.78
CA PRO A 86 -19.96 14.35 22.02
C PRO A 86 -20.54 13.96 23.37
N THR A 87 -20.19 14.70 24.42
CA THR A 87 -20.98 14.69 25.64
C THR A 87 -22.36 15.21 25.27
N LYS A 88 -23.29 14.28 25.03
CA LYS A 88 -24.72 14.60 24.99
C LYS A 88 -25.07 15.09 26.39
N PRO A 89 -25.51 16.33 26.61
CA PRO A 89 -26.08 16.70 27.90
C PRO A 89 -27.29 15.80 28.12
N THR A 90 -27.25 15.03 29.20
CA THR A 90 -28.38 14.27 29.70
C THR A 90 -29.55 15.23 29.79
N SER A 91 -30.59 15.00 28.98
CA SER A 91 -31.92 15.48 29.29
C SER A 91 -32.29 14.86 30.65
N GLN A 92 -32.01 15.60 31.72
CA GLN A 92 -32.70 15.43 32.98
C GLN A 92 -34.09 15.99 32.74
N GLU A 93 -35.00 15.09 32.37
CA GLU A 93 -36.41 15.27 32.65
C GLU A 93 -36.63 15.34 34.17
N VAL A 94 -37.64 16.14 34.51
CA VAL A 94 -38.39 16.28 35.78
C VAL A 94 -37.89 17.34 36.76
#